data_AF-A0A7C3Q7B5-F1
#
_entry.id   AF-A0A7C3Q7B5-F1
#
_cell.length_a   1.000
_cell.length_b   1.000
_cell.length_c   1.000
_cell.angle_alpha   90.00
_cell.angle_beta   90.00
_cell.angle_gamma   90.00
#
_symmetry.space_group_name_H-M   'P 1'
#
loop_
_entity.id
_entity.type
_entity.pdbx_description
1 polymer ?
#
loop_
_entity_poly.entity_id
_entity_poly.type
_entity_poly.pdbx_seq_one_letter_code
_entity_poly.pdbx_strand_id
1 'polypeptide(L)'
;DEVYLNGHPTQRLPHNLNMSFAYVEGESLLMGLKEIALSSGSACTSATLEPSYVLRALGVGSELAHSSIRFGLGRFNTEEEVDYVAGRVVEIVRKLRDMSPLYEMAKEGIDLKSVEWKRD
;
A
#
# COMPACT_ATOMS: atom_id res chain seq x y z
N ASP A 1 -8.55 9.65 3.22
CA ASP A 1 -7.12 9.64 2.81
C ASP A 1 -6.76 8.48 1.88
N GLU A 2 -7.64 8.00 0.99
CA GLU A 2 -7.16 7.18 -0.15
C GLU A 2 -6.40 5.90 0.28
N VAL A 3 -6.93 5.24 1.32
CA VAL A 3 -6.41 4.00 1.92
C VAL A 3 -7.50 2.94 1.87
N TYR A 4 -7.14 1.74 1.40
CA TYR A 4 -8.10 0.69 1.10
C TYR A 4 -7.73 -0.60 1.82
N LEU A 5 -8.70 -1.23 2.49
CA LEU A 5 -8.54 -2.57 3.02
C LEU A 5 -8.67 -3.60 1.90
N ASN A 6 -7.70 -4.50 1.78
CA ASN A 6 -7.74 -5.61 0.85
C ASN A 6 -8.30 -6.85 1.56
N GLY A 7 -9.49 -7.29 1.12
CA GLY A 7 -10.19 -8.46 1.68
C GLY A 7 -11.41 -8.10 2.53
N HIS A 8 -11.95 -9.09 3.24
CA HIS A 8 -13.20 -8.91 3.99
C HIS A 8 -12.95 -8.12 5.30
N PRO A 9 -13.81 -7.14 5.68
CA PRO A 9 -13.64 -6.33 6.89
C PRO A 9 -13.58 -7.14 8.19
N THR A 10 -14.48 -8.13 8.33
CA THR A 10 -14.63 -8.95 9.55
C THR A 10 -14.24 -10.43 9.39
N GLN A 11 -14.51 -11.06 8.25
CA GLN A 11 -14.16 -12.47 7.97
C GLN A 11 -12.72 -12.61 7.47
N ARG A 12 -11.76 -12.31 8.34
CA ARG A 12 -10.33 -12.40 8.05
C ARG A 12 -9.56 -12.93 9.25
N LEU A 13 -8.35 -13.42 9.01
CA LEU A 13 -7.47 -13.80 10.10
C LEU A 13 -7.12 -12.56 10.94
N PRO A 14 -7.25 -12.62 12.28
CA PRO A 14 -7.08 -11.43 13.14
C PRO A 14 -5.66 -10.87 13.11
N HIS A 15 -4.68 -11.69 12.76
CA HIS A 15 -3.27 -11.31 12.64
C HIS A 15 -2.86 -10.91 11.22
N ASN A 16 -3.82 -10.75 10.30
CA ASN A 16 -3.57 -10.39 8.91
C ASN A 16 -4.30 -9.10 8.53
N LEU A 17 -3.53 -8.07 8.18
CA LEU A 17 -4.04 -6.82 7.65
C LEU A 17 -3.32 -6.53 6.34
N ASN A 18 -4.06 -6.49 5.24
CA ASN A 18 -3.53 -6.09 3.94
C ASN A 18 -4.21 -4.79 3.50
N MET A 19 -3.43 -3.76 3.20
CA MET A 19 -3.94 -2.44 2.86
C MET A 19 -3.21 -1.88 1.65
N SER A 20 -3.93 -1.17 0.78
CA SER A 20 -3.38 -0.40 -0.33
C SER A 20 -3.41 1.09 -0.03
N PHE A 21 -2.35 1.78 -0.40
CA PHE A 21 -2.18 3.22 -0.19
C PHE A 21 -2.10 3.92 -1.54
N ALA A 22 -3.20 4.52 -2.00
CA ALA A 22 -3.18 5.17 -3.31
C ALA A 22 -2.22 6.37 -3.33
N TYR A 23 -1.73 6.67 -4.52
CA TYR A 23 -0.78 7.75 -4.82
C TYR A 23 0.60 7.60 -4.18
N VAL A 24 0.90 6.40 -3.68
CA VAL A 24 2.19 6.01 -3.11
C VAL A 24 2.74 4.85 -3.93
N GLU A 25 4.04 4.87 -4.21
CA GLU A 25 4.73 3.76 -4.84
C GLU A 25 5.18 2.75 -3.76
N GLY A 26 4.92 1.46 -4.00
CA GLY A 26 5.05 0.41 -2.98
C GLY A 26 6.48 0.13 -2.55
N GLU A 27 7.44 0.14 -3.47
CA GLU A 27 8.86 -0.03 -3.17
C GLU A 27 9.38 1.12 -2.31
N SER A 28 9.01 2.35 -2.66
CA SER A 28 9.35 3.57 -1.91
C SER A 28 8.80 3.52 -0.48
N LEU A 29 7.57 3.01 -0.31
CA LEU A 29 6.98 2.80 1.01
C LEU A 29 7.75 1.75 1.82
N LEU A 30 8.09 0.62 1.21
CA LEU A 30 8.92 -0.41 1.87
C LEU A 30 10.31 0.10 2.23
N MET A 31 10.96 0.87 1.36
CA MET A 31 12.27 1.48 1.64
C MET A 31 12.19 2.48 2.79
N GLY A 32 11.10 3.24 2.89
CA GLY A 32 10.85 4.17 3.98
C GLY A 32 10.56 3.50 5.33
N LEU A 33 10.16 2.22 5.30
CA LEU A 33 9.84 1.38 6.46
C LEU A 33 10.85 0.24 6.65
N LYS A 34 12.08 0.39 6.15
CA LYS A 34 13.11 -0.68 6.14
C LYS A 34 13.47 -1.22 7.52
N GLU A 35 13.20 -0.47 8.58
CA GLU A 35 13.38 -0.87 9.98
C GLU A 35 12.28 -1.81 10.50
N ILE A 36 11.19 -1.99 9.74
CA ILE A 36 10.05 -2.83 10.07
C ILE A 36 9.96 -3.98 9.06
N ALA A 37 9.91 -5.22 9.56
CA ALA A 37 9.75 -6.39 8.70
C ALA A 37 8.31 -6.50 8.17
N LEU A 38 8.10 -6.04 6.93
CA LEU A 38 6.81 -6.05 6.23
C LEU A 38 6.91 -6.84 4.92
N SER A 39 5.75 -7.08 4.30
CA SER A 39 5.68 -7.65 2.94
C SER A 39 4.78 -6.80 2.07
N SER A 40 5.17 -6.54 0.82
CA SER A 40 4.27 -5.98 -0.19
C SER A 40 3.38 -7.06 -0.80
N GLY A 41 2.27 -6.65 -1.42
CA GLY A 41 1.46 -7.57 -2.23
C GLY A 41 2.07 -7.92 -3.58
N SER A 42 3.11 -7.22 -4.04
CA SER A 42 3.97 -7.73 -5.13
C SER A 42 4.61 -9.03 -4.66
N ALA A 43 4.55 -10.08 -5.47
CA ALA A 43 5.08 -11.39 -5.09
C ALA A 43 6.55 -11.21 -4.68
N CYS A 44 6.88 -11.40 -3.40
CA CYS A 44 8.22 -11.21 -2.83
C CYS A 44 9.31 -12.16 -3.40
N THR A 45 9.08 -12.77 -4.57
CA THR A 45 9.98 -13.70 -5.27
C THR A 45 9.91 -13.62 -6.80
N SER A 46 9.08 -12.76 -7.42
CA SER A 46 9.10 -12.64 -8.88
C SER A 46 10.16 -11.62 -9.32
N ALA A 47 11.09 -12.05 -10.16
CA ALA A 47 12.01 -11.16 -10.88
C ALA A 47 11.29 -10.14 -11.80
N THR A 48 9.97 -10.19 -11.84
CA THR A 48 9.07 -9.32 -12.59
C THR A 48 8.27 -8.46 -11.63
N LEU A 49 8.14 -7.17 -11.98
CA LEU A 49 7.40 -6.13 -11.25
C LEU A 49 5.87 -6.33 -11.36
N GLU A 50 5.37 -7.55 -11.30
CA GLU A 50 3.96 -7.86 -11.54
C GLU A 50 3.12 -7.71 -10.26
N PRO A 51 1.90 -7.14 -10.35
CA PRO A 51 1.02 -6.99 -9.20
C PRO A 51 0.54 -8.35 -8.69
N SER A 52 0.14 -8.40 -7.41
CA SER A 52 -0.38 -9.60 -6.77
C SER A 52 -1.49 -10.26 -7.59
N TYR A 53 -1.31 -11.52 -8.00
CA TYR A 53 -2.41 -12.26 -8.65
C TYR A 53 -3.60 -12.46 -7.70
N VAL A 54 -3.36 -12.50 -6.38
CA VAL A 54 -4.42 -12.60 -5.36
C VAL A 54 -5.23 -11.30 -5.31
N LEU A 55 -4.56 -10.14 -5.22
CA LEU A 55 -5.27 -8.85 -5.20
C LEU A 55 -6.01 -8.59 -6.51
N ARG A 56 -5.43 -9.00 -7.65
CA ARG A 56 -6.11 -8.95 -8.94
C ARG A 56 -7.38 -9.81 -8.96
N ALA A 57 -7.32 -11.02 -8.38
CA ALA A 57 -8.50 -11.88 -8.27
C ALA A 57 -9.58 -11.30 -7.33
N LEU A 58 -9.19 -10.47 -6.36
CA LEU A 58 -10.11 -9.69 -5.51
C LEU A 58 -10.66 -8.44 -6.21
N GLY A 59 -10.27 -8.16 -7.45
CA GLY A 59 -10.70 -6.98 -8.20
C GLY A 59 -9.98 -5.69 -7.81
N VAL A 60 -8.87 -5.78 -7.06
CA VAL A 60 -8.04 -4.62 -6.76
C VAL A 60 -7.31 -4.19 -8.04
N GLY A 61 -7.43 -2.91 -8.40
CA GLY A 61 -6.76 -2.35 -9.57
C GLY A 61 -5.24 -2.43 -9.47
N SER A 62 -4.54 -2.56 -10.60
CA SER A 62 -3.08 -2.77 -10.63
C SER A 62 -2.30 -1.73 -9.82
N GLU A 63 -2.63 -0.44 -9.96
CA GLU A 63 -2.00 0.66 -9.19
C GLU A 63 -2.11 0.47 -7.67
N LEU A 64 -3.29 0.05 -7.19
CA LEU A 64 -3.52 -0.24 -5.77
C LEU A 64 -2.81 -1.52 -5.34
N ALA A 65 -2.70 -2.51 -6.23
CA ALA A 65 -2.00 -3.74 -5.94
C ALA A 65 -0.48 -3.51 -5.77
N HIS A 66 0.13 -2.58 -6.52
CA HIS A 66 1.54 -2.20 -6.36
C HIS A 66 1.82 -1.49 -5.04
N SER A 67 0.87 -0.70 -4.56
CA SER A 67 0.96 0.06 -3.31
C SER A 67 0.41 -0.68 -2.10
N SER A 68 0.29 -2.01 -2.19
CA SER A 68 -0.26 -2.84 -1.12
C SER A 68 0.81 -3.34 -0.15
N ILE A 69 0.52 -3.25 1.14
CA ILE A 69 1.35 -3.73 2.24
C ILE A 69 0.54 -4.69 3.12
N ARG A 70 1.15 -5.81 3.46
CA ARG A 70 0.62 -6.80 4.39
C ARG A 70 1.37 -6.73 5.71
N PHE A 71 0.63 -6.39 6.76
CA PHE A 71 1.03 -6.42 8.15
C PHE A 71 0.62 -7.76 8.75
N GLY A 72 1.59 -8.43 9.38
CA GLY A 72 1.39 -9.68 10.09
C GLY A 72 1.73 -9.48 11.56
N LEU A 73 0.88 -10.00 12.45
CA LEU A 73 1.17 -10.04 13.89
C LEU A 73 1.47 -11.48 14.33
N GLY A 74 2.44 -11.62 15.21
CA GLY A 74 2.83 -12.85 15.87
C GLY A 74 2.66 -12.78 17.38
N ARG A 75 2.93 -13.88 18.06
CA ARG A 75 2.81 -14.01 19.53
C ARG A 75 3.62 -12.96 20.30
N PHE A 76 4.74 -12.53 19.73
CA PHE A 76 5.72 -11.68 20.42
C PHE A 76 5.56 -10.20 20.09
N ASN A 77 4.61 -9.82 19.24
CA ASN A 77 4.35 -8.42 18.99
C ASN A 77 3.69 -7.75 20.18
N THR A 78 4.02 -6.49 20.41
CA THR A 78 3.42 -5.68 21.48
C THR A 78 2.55 -4.56 20.92
N GLU A 79 1.69 -3.98 21.77
CA GLU A 79 0.85 -2.85 21.38
C GLU A 79 1.70 -1.62 21.01
N GLU A 80 2.81 -1.40 21.72
CA GLU A 80 3.76 -0.32 21.44
C GLU A 80 4.42 -0.48 20.07
N GLU A 81 4.74 -1.71 19.65
CA GLU A 81 5.22 -1.97 18.29
C GLU A 81 4.15 -1.65 17.24
N VAL A 82 2.89 -1.98 17.52
CA VAL A 82 1.77 -1.65 16.62
C VAL A 82 1.62 -0.14 16.48
N ASP A 83 1.64 0.60 17.59
CA ASP A 83 1.55 2.06 17.60
C ASP A 83 2.74 2.70 16.86
N TYR A 84 3.95 2.19 17.10
CA TYR A 84 5.16 2.61 16.39
C TYR A 84 5.01 2.41 14.88
N VAL A 85 4.65 1.19 14.45
CA VAL A 85 4.48 0.86 13.02
C VAL A 85 3.40 1.74 12.39
N ALA A 86 2.26 1.92 13.05
CA ALA A 86 1.18 2.78 12.56
C ALA A 86 1.65 4.24 12.38
N GLY A 87 2.37 4.80 13.36
CA GLY A 87 2.94 6.14 13.28
C GLY A 87 3.93 6.29 12.11
N ARG A 88 4.83 5.32 11.95
CA ARG A 88 5.82 5.29 10.84
C ARG A 88 5.14 5.19 9.48
N VAL A 89 4.12 4.34 9.33
CA VAL A 89 3.34 4.23 8.08
C VAL A 89 2.69 5.57 7.74
N VAL A 90 2.05 6.23 8.71
CA VAL A 90 1.41 7.53 8.49
C VAL A 90 2.42 8.59 8.06
N GLU A 91 3.57 8.67 8.72
CA GLU A 91 4.65 9.60 8.38
C GLU A 91 5.15 9.40 6.94
N ILE A 92 5.50 8.16 6.58
CA ILE A 92 6.06 7.84 5.27
C ILE A 92 5.02 8.02 4.16
N VAL A 93 3.78 7.58 4.37
CA VAL A 93 2.70 7.76 3.38
C VAL A 93 2.44 9.24 3.11
N ARG A 94 2.42 10.09 4.15
CA ARG A 94 2.26 11.54 3.98
C ARG A 94 3.42 12.14 3.19
N LYS A 95 4.65 11.82 3.57
CA LYS A 95 5.86 12.30 2.89
C LYS A 95 5.87 11.92 1.41
N LEU A 96 5.54 10.67 1.08
CA LEU A 96 5.50 10.20 -0.32
C LEU A 96 4.37 10.87 -1.11
N ARG A 97 3.23 11.11 -0.48
CA ARG A 97 2.10 11.83 -1.07
C ARG A 97 2.38 13.30 -1.32
N ASP A 98 3.13 13.96 -0.45
CA ASP A 98 3.54 15.37 -0.64
C ASP A 98 4.49 15.54 -1.83
N MET A 99 5.12 14.47 -2.30
CA MET A 99 5.97 14.45 -3.50
C MET A 99 5.25 13.85 -4.73
N SER A 100 3.99 13.42 -4.58
CA SER A 100 3.26 12.68 -5.59
C SER A 100 2.41 13.65 -6.44
N PRO A 101 2.78 13.89 -7.72
CA PRO A 101 1.98 14.75 -8.60
C PRO A 101 0.57 14.18 -8.82
N LEU A 102 0.41 12.84 -8.78
CA LEU A 102 -0.89 12.19 -8.87
C LEU A 102 -1.80 12.55 -7.68
N TYR A 103 -1.21 12.69 -6.49
CA TYR A 103 -1.97 13.08 -5.30
C TYR A 103 -2.39 14.55 -5.33
N GLU A 104 -1.51 15.43 -5.84
CA GLU A 104 -1.85 16.84 -6.07
C GLU A 104 -3.01 16.98 -7.05
N MET A 105 -2.93 16.31 -8.21
CA MET A 105 -4.01 16.30 -9.20
C MET A 105 -5.33 15.77 -8.61
N ALA A 106 -5.27 14.69 -7.81
CA ALA A 106 -6.45 14.15 -7.14
C ALA A 106 -7.05 15.14 -6.13
N LYS A 107 -6.22 15.87 -5.37
CA LYS A 107 -6.68 16.94 -4.46
C LYS A 107 -7.34 18.10 -5.20
N GLU A 108 -6.90 18.40 -6.41
CA GLU A 108 -7.51 19.40 -7.29
C GLU A 108 -8.82 18.91 -7.94
N GLY A 109 -9.22 17.65 -7.69
CA GLY A 109 -10.45 17.05 -8.20
C GLY A 109 -10.32 16.54 -9.64
N ILE A 110 -9.10 16.40 -10.15
CA ILE A 110 -8.85 15.85 -11.49
C ILE A 110 -9.08 14.34 -11.46
N ASP A 111 -9.98 13.84 -12.31
CA ASP A 111 -10.13 12.40 -12.51
C ASP A 111 -8.94 11.87 -13.31
N LEU A 112 -8.01 11.18 -12.64
CA LEU A 112 -6.84 10.59 -13.27
C LEU A 112 -7.16 9.57 -14.37
N LYS A 113 -8.38 9.00 -14.39
CA LYS A 113 -8.82 8.12 -15.47
C LYS A 113 -9.15 8.87 -16.75
N SER A 114 -9.43 10.17 -16.65
CA SER A 114 -9.71 11.05 -17.78
C SER A 114 -8.46 11.71 -18.37
N VAL A 115 -7.32 11.58 -17.69
CA VAL A 115 -6.03 12.13 -18.14
C VAL A 115 -5.45 11.24 -19.23
N GLU A 116 -5.17 11.82 -20.40
CA GLU A 116 -4.43 11.13 -21.47
C GLU A 116 -2.94 11.08 -21.10
N TRP A 117 -2.49 9.91 -20.66
CA TRP A 117 -1.08 9.65 -20.38
C TRP A 117 -0.34 9.37 -21.68
N LYS A 118 0.72 10.13 -21.96
CA LYS A 118 1.67 9.74 -23.02
C LYS A 118 2.34 8.43 -22.60
N ARG A 119 2.09 7.37 -23.38
CA ARG A 119 2.86 6.13 -23.29
C ARG A 119 4.02 6.27 -24.27
N ASP A 120 5.23 6.34 -23.75
CA ASP A 120 6.46 6.15 -24.54
C ASP A 120 6.63 4.67 -24.94
#